data_AF-I0BNE7-F1
#
_entry.id   AF-I0BNE7-F1
#
_cell.length_a   1.000
_cell.length_b   1.000
_cell.length_c   1.000
_cell.angle_alpha   90.00
_cell.angle_beta   90.00
_cell.angle_gamma   90.00
#
_symmetry.space_group_name_H-M   'P 1'
#
loop_
_entity.id
_entity.type
_entity.pdbx_description
1 polymer ?
#
loop_
_entity_poly.entity_id
_entity_poly.type
_entity_poly.pdbx_seq_one_letter_code
_entity_poly.pdbx_strand_id
1 'polypeptide(L)'
;MQHPLFILSQEDWSLHRKGEQDQLRHQRKVKEALRDNLADLVSEESIITSQGDRIVKVPVRSMDEPRFRYDYSDKPRVGQGGGGTSVGDVIGQAGDGGQEAMPGQGREAGDLPGSDYYEAEITVDELAELVLEDLQLPKLKPKGAEDLTVPDVRFHDVRPKGLIGNVDKRRTLMQALKRQALSGQGGGFAPQPVFPSALAGSAAPADQQAGVRGLIRQEDMRFKTWEEFRKPQSSAVVFAMMDTSGSMGRFEKYLSRSFFFWMVRFLRTKYEDVRICFLAHDTEAKQVDEEAFFTKGQSGGTRCSSVYRLALELIEREYPPSLYNTYAFHFSDGDNLDSDNGATAELAKKLLESVHLLGYGEIRQYGQGGRLWETMNGIRHEAFSRSVLRDKSDVYRTLREFFREEAEG
;
A
#
# COMPACT_ATOMS: atom_id res chain seq x y z
N MET A 1 59.60 -15.71 -6.06
CA MET A 1 58.38 -15.82 -6.88
C MET A 1 57.40 -16.70 -6.13
N GLN A 2 56.33 -16.12 -5.58
CA GLN A 2 55.25 -16.86 -4.94
C GLN A 2 53.98 -16.59 -5.74
N HIS A 3 53.51 -17.59 -6.48
CA HIS A 3 52.19 -17.54 -7.11
C HIS A 3 51.15 -18.05 -6.12
N PRO A 4 49.97 -17.41 -6.02
CA PRO A 4 48.90 -17.90 -5.15
C PRO A 4 48.36 -19.25 -5.67
N LEU A 5 48.19 -20.20 -4.76
CA LEU A 5 47.85 -21.62 -4.99
C LEU A 5 46.36 -21.88 -5.29
N PHE A 6 45.57 -20.87 -5.61
CA PHE A 6 44.14 -21.02 -5.83
C PHE A 6 43.61 -20.02 -6.86
N ILE A 7 42.78 -20.53 -7.76
CA ILE A 7 42.03 -19.76 -8.75
C ILE A 7 40.64 -19.54 -8.16
N LEU A 8 40.34 -18.30 -7.79
CA LEU A 8 38.98 -17.87 -7.44
C LEU A 8 38.24 -17.59 -8.75
N SER A 9 37.43 -18.56 -9.20
CA SER A 9 36.44 -18.32 -10.25
C SER A 9 35.27 -17.56 -9.64
N GLN A 10 35.09 -16.30 -10.04
CA GLN A 10 33.83 -15.57 -9.83
C GLN A 10 32.97 -15.75 -11.07
N GLU A 11 32.00 -16.64 -11.01
CA GLU A 11 30.94 -16.68 -12.01
C GLU A 11 29.95 -15.54 -11.72
N ASP A 12 29.70 -14.70 -12.73
CA ASP A 12 28.73 -13.62 -12.62
C ASP A 12 27.30 -14.16 -12.77
N TRP A 13 26.73 -14.59 -11.66
CA TRP A 13 25.35 -15.08 -11.59
C TRP A 13 24.28 -13.99 -11.84
N SER A 14 24.66 -12.73 -12.10
CA SER A 14 23.70 -11.66 -12.42
C SER A 14 22.85 -11.96 -13.66
N LEU A 15 23.41 -12.69 -14.64
CA LEU A 15 22.72 -13.10 -15.87
C LEU A 15 21.57 -14.11 -15.63
N HIS A 16 21.56 -14.83 -14.51
CA HIS A 16 20.52 -15.82 -14.19
C HIS A 16 19.32 -15.23 -13.42
N ARG A 17 19.32 -13.92 -13.13
CA ARG A 17 18.22 -13.25 -12.42
C ARG A 17 17.10 -12.75 -13.34
N LYS A 18 17.04 -13.22 -14.59
CA LYS A 18 16.04 -12.78 -15.57
C LYS A 18 14.61 -12.89 -15.01
N GLY A 19 14.29 -13.98 -14.30
CA GLY A 19 12.98 -14.15 -13.66
C GLY A 19 12.66 -13.09 -12.59
N GLU A 20 13.62 -12.76 -11.72
CA GLU A 20 13.47 -11.71 -10.70
C GLU A 20 13.31 -10.32 -11.35
N GLN A 21 14.11 -10.03 -12.38
CA GLN A 21 14.02 -8.77 -13.13
C GLN A 21 12.70 -8.62 -13.90
N ASP A 22 12.21 -9.69 -14.52
CA ASP A 22 10.94 -9.70 -15.24
C ASP A 22 9.77 -9.57 -14.27
N GLN A 23 9.83 -10.22 -13.10
CA GLN A 23 8.86 -10.05 -12.02
C GLN A 23 8.82 -8.60 -11.52
N LEU A 24 9.97 -7.99 -11.25
CA LEU A 24 10.06 -6.58 -10.84
C LEU A 24 9.51 -5.64 -11.91
N ARG A 25 9.80 -5.91 -13.19
CA ARG A 25 9.27 -5.13 -14.32
C ARG A 25 7.75 -5.27 -14.42
N HIS A 26 7.23 -6.48 -14.27
CA HIS A 26 5.79 -6.75 -14.25
C HIS A 26 5.13 -6.00 -13.10
N GLN A 27 5.63 -6.15 -11.87
CA GLN A 27 5.14 -5.41 -10.70
C GLN A 27 5.14 -3.90 -10.93
N ARG A 28 6.20 -3.36 -11.53
CA ARG A 28 6.28 -1.92 -11.86
C ARG A 28 5.19 -1.50 -12.85
N LYS A 29 4.95 -2.28 -13.92
CA LYS A 29 3.89 -2.00 -14.90
C LYS A 29 2.49 -2.11 -14.29
N VAL A 30 2.28 -3.08 -13.40
CA VAL A 30 1.02 -3.22 -12.66
C VAL A 30 0.82 -1.99 -11.77
N LYS A 31 1.83 -1.58 -10.99
CA LYS A 31 1.78 -0.35 -10.18
C LYS A 31 1.49 0.90 -11.01
N GLU A 32 2.10 1.02 -12.20
CA GLU A 32 1.89 2.14 -13.12
C GLU A 32 0.46 2.16 -13.67
N ALA A 33 -0.04 1.04 -14.17
CA ALA A 33 -1.42 0.91 -14.65
C ALA A 33 -2.45 1.17 -13.54
N LEU A 34 -2.13 0.79 -12.30
CA LEU A 34 -2.95 1.12 -11.13
C LEU A 34 -2.97 2.60 -10.83
N ARG A 35 -1.82 3.26 -10.84
CA ARG A 35 -1.71 4.71 -10.60
C ARG A 35 -2.50 5.51 -11.63
N ASP A 36 -2.45 5.09 -12.90
CA ASP A 36 -3.19 5.76 -13.97
C ASP A 36 -4.71 5.66 -13.81
N ASN A 37 -5.22 4.55 -13.24
CA ASN A 37 -6.66 4.28 -13.06
C ASN A 37 -7.13 4.38 -11.60
N LEU A 38 -6.30 4.94 -10.72
CA LEU A 38 -6.50 4.87 -9.28
C LEU A 38 -7.75 5.63 -8.82
N ALA A 39 -8.03 6.77 -9.46
CA ALA A 39 -9.22 7.57 -9.19
C ALA A 39 -10.52 6.80 -9.50
N ASP A 40 -10.53 6.04 -10.59
CA ASP A 40 -11.70 5.24 -10.99
C ASP A 40 -11.88 4.06 -10.03
N LEU A 41 -10.81 3.35 -9.69
CA LEU A 41 -10.82 2.22 -8.76
C LEU A 41 -11.29 2.62 -7.36
N VAL A 42 -10.75 3.70 -6.79
CA VAL A 42 -11.15 4.25 -5.47
C VAL A 42 -12.64 4.59 -5.43
N SER A 43 -13.19 4.96 -6.58
CA SER A 43 -14.57 5.39 -6.75
C SER A 43 -15.56 4.24 -6.97
N GLU A 44 -15.09 2.99 -7.08
CA GLU A 44 -15.95 1.82 -7.32
C GLU A 44 -16.67 1.33 -6.05
N GLU A 45 -18.00 1.19 -6.16
CA GLU A 45 -18.88 0.79 -5.05
C GLU A 45 -18.67 -0.67 -4.62
N SER A 46 -18.15 -1.48 -5.54
CA SER A 46 -17.80 -2.88 -5.35
C SER A 46 -16.76 -3.07 -4.24
N ILE A 47 -15.84 -2.11 -4.09
CA ILE A 47 -14.74 -2.15 -3.13
C ILE A 47 -15.24 -1.77 -1.73
N ILE A 48 -16.08 -0.74 -1.63
CA ILE A 48 -16.54 -0.14 -0.36
C ILE A 48 -17.53 -1.03 0.39
N THR A 49 -18.32 -1.81 -0.35
CA THR A 49 -19.35 -2.69 0.22
C THR A 49 -18.83 -4.06 0.67
N SER A 50 -17.59 -4.41 0.32
CA SER A 50 -17.06 -5.76 0.52
C SER A 50 -16.17 -5.85 1.77
N GLN A 51 -16.42 -6.85 2.61
CA GLN A 51 -15.62 -7.12 3.81
C GLN A 51 -14.25 -7.71 3.43
N GLY A 52 -13.27 -6.84 3.17
CA GLY A 52 -11.82 -7.10 3.31
C GLY A 52 -11.12 -7.98 2.26
N ASP A 53 -11.75 -9.03 1.74
CA ASP A 53 -11.07 -10.10 0.97
C ASP A 53 -11.33 -10.06 -0.54
N ARG A 54 -11.80 -8.92 -1.06
CA ARG A 54 -12.11 -8.83 -2.49
C ARG A 54 -10.85 -8.55 -3.31
N ILE A 55 -10.69 -9.33 -4.36
CA ILE A 55 -9.63 -9.20 -5.34
C ILE A 55 -10.13 -8.27 -6.45
N VAL A 56 -9.41 -7.17 -6.68
CA VAL A 56 -9.65 -6.23 -7.77
C VAL A 56 -8.88 -6.71 -8.99
N LYS A 57 -9.54 -6.78 -10.15
CA LYS A 57 -8.95 -7.18 -11.42
C LYS A 57 -8.60 -5.96 -12.25
N VAL A 58 -7.33 -5.75 -12.51
CA VAL A 58 -6.87 -4.59 -13.29
C VAL A 58 -6.28 -5.04 -14.62
N PRO A 59 -6.79 -4.53 -15.76
CA PRO A 59 -6.26 -4.88 -17.07
C PRO A 59 -4.91 -4.20 -17.29
N VAL A 60 -3.85 -4.99 -17.39
CA VAL A 60 -2.50 -4.53 -17.68
C VAL A 60 -2.21 -4.75 -19.16
N ARG A 61 -1.81 -3.68 -19.85
CA ARG A 61 -1.33 -3.78 -21.23
C ARG A 61 -0.02 -4.56 -21.26
N SER A 62 -0.04 -5.74 -21.85
CA SER A 62 1.18 -6.46 -22.21
C SER A 62 1.54 -6.15 -23.66
N MET A 63 2.84 -6.18 -23.94
CA MET A 63 3.32 -6.30 -25.32
C MET A 63 4.02 -7.64 -25.40
N ASP A 64 3.60 -8.46 -26.35
CA ASP A 64 4.28 -9.72 -26.63
C ASP A 64 5.65 -9.47 -27.24
N GLU A 65 6.61 -10.31 -26.85
CA GLU A 65 7.91 -10.32 -27.51
C GLU A 65 7.73 -10.77 -28.97
N PRO A 66 8.38 -10.09 -29.93
CA PRO A 66 8.33 -10.52 -31.33
C PRO A 66 8.98 -11.90 -31.44
N ARG A 67 8.17 -12.90 -31.81
CA ARG A 67 8.67 -14.25 -32.08
C ARG A 67 9.11 -14.37 -33.53
N PHE A 68 10.31 -14.89 -33.73
CA PHE A 68 10.70 -15.38 -35.06
C PHE A 68 9.80 -16.56 -35.42
N ARG A 69 9.05 -16.42 -36.51
CA ARG A 69 8.32 -17.53 -37.14
C ARG A 69 9.11 -17.95 -38.36
N TYR A 70 9.29 -19.25 -38.53
CA TYR A 70 9.78 -19.77 -39.80
C TYR A 70 8.75 -19.44 -40.87
N ASP A 71 9.20 -18.79 -41.94
CA ASP A 71 8.41 -18.67 -43.15
C ASP A 71 8.35 -20.06 -43.79
N TYR A 72 7.18 -20.70 -43.76
CA TYR A 72 6.98 -22.00 -44.41
C TYR A 72 6.96 -21.89 -45.93
N SER A 73 6.96 -20.67 -46.47
CA SER A 73 7.23 -20.39 -47.88
C SER A 73 8.74 -20.47 -48.10
N ASP A 74 9.29 -21.68 -48.10
CA ASP A 74 10.72 -21.99 -48.23
C ASP A 74 11.25 -21.73 -49.66
N LYS A 75 10.99 -20.53 -50.19
CA LYS A 75 11.51 -20.04 -51.46
C LYS A 75 12.67 -19.10 -51.14
N PRO A 76 13.91 -19.40 -51.56
CA PRO A 76 15.01 -18.46 -51.44
C PRO A 76 14.66 -17.19 -52.22
N ARG A 77 14.38 -16.11 -51.50
CA ARG A 77 14.14 -14.77 -52.06
C ARG A 77 15.45 -14.00 -52.02
N VAL A 78 15.94 -13.59 -53.18
CA VAL A 78 17.06 -12.65 -53.28
C VAL A 78 16.46 -11.26 -53.41
N GLY A 79 16.55 -10.45 -52.35
CA GLY A 79 16.13 -9.05 -52.36
C GLY A 79 17.19 -8.20 -53.06
N GLN A 80 17.01 -7.92 -54.35
CA GLN A 80 17.88 -7.00 -55.08
C GLN A 80 17.26 -5.61 -55.03
N GLY A 81 17.82 -4.70 -54.22
CA GLY A 81 17.44 -3.29 -54.23
C GLY A 81 17.89 -2.64 -55.55
N GLY A 82 17.02 -1.83 -56.16
CA GLY A 82 17.28 -1.15 -57.44
C GLY A 82 18.37 -0.07 -57.43
N GLY A 83 19.24 -0.03 -56.42
CA GLY A 83 20.22 1.04 -56.17
C GLY A 83 19.60 2.26 -55.48
N GLY A 84 20.35 2.88 -54.56
CA GLY A 84 19.94 4.10 -53.84
C GLY A 84 19.28 3.90 -52.46
N THR A 85 19.36 2.71 -51.88
CA THR A 85 18.73 2.37 -50.59
C THR A 85 19.61 2.72 -49.39
N SER A 86 18.99 3.19 -48.30
CA SER A 86 19.66 3.49 -47.03
C SER A 86 19.44 2.38 -46.00
N VAL A 87 20.31 2.32 -44.98
CA VAL A 87 20.17 1.35 -43.88
C VAL A 87 18.87 1.62 -43.13
N GLY A 88 17.90 0.70 -43.21
CA GLY A 88 16.58 0.81 -42.59
C GLY A 88 15.40 0.69 -43.56
N ASP A 89 15.64 0.78 -44.87
CA ASP A 89 14.59 0.67 -45.88
C ASP A 89 14.09 -0.78 -46.04
N VAL A 90 12.77 -0.96 -46.06
CA VAL A 90 12.12 -2.27 -46.23
C VAL A 90 12.03 -2.61 -47.72
N ILE A 91 12.86 -3.55 -48.18
CA ILE A 91 13.00 -3.94 -49.60
C ILE A 91 11.89 -4.94 -50.05
N GLY A 92 11.00 -5.36 -49.13
CA GLY A 92 9.78 -6.09 -49.46
C GLY A 92 9.08 -6.66 -48.23
N GLN A 93 7.75 -6.54 -48.17
CA GLN A 93 6.90 -7.29 -47.24
C GLN A 93 6.37 -8.55 -47.94
N ALA A 94 6.34 -9.68 -47.24
CA ALA A 94 5.66 -10.87 -47.70
C ALA A 94 4.14 -10.60 -47.68
N GLY A 95 3.58 -10.16 -48.80
CA GLY A 95 2.14 -10.01 -48.96
C GLY A 95 1.47 -11.38 -49.08
N ASP A 96 0.58 -11.67 -48.15
CA ASP A 96 -0.54 -12.57 -48.38
C ASP A 96 -1.54 -11.84 -49.30
N GLY A 97 -2.16 -12.56 -50.24
CA GLY A 97 -2.86 -11.97 -51.38
C GLY A 97 -4.02 -11.04 -50.99
N GLY A 98 -3.84 -9.74 -51.18
CA GLY A 98 -4.91 -8.75 -51.11
C GLY A 98 -5.56 -8.56 -52.47
N GLN A 99 -6.74 -9.14 -52.66
CA GLN A 99 -7.68 -8.78 -53.72
C GLN A 99 -8.14 -7.32 -53.57
N GLU A 100 -8.36 -6.70 -54.71
CA GLU A 100 -8.69 -5.30 -54.95
C GLU A 100 -9.86 -4.79 -54.08
N ALA A 101 -9.64 -3.64 -53.43
CA ALA A 101 -10.67 -2.90 -52.72
C ALA A 101 -11.64 -2.24 -53.72
N MET A 102 -12.91 -2.67 -53.71
CA MET A 102 -14.03 -1.86 -54.19
C MET A 102 -14.53 -0.94 -53.07
N PRO A 103 -14.94 0.31 -53.38
CA PRO A 103 -15.46 1.24 -52.37
C PRO A 103 -16.96 1.00 -52.15
N GLY A 104 -17.34 0.57 -50.94
CA GLY A 104 -18.76 0.45 -50.61
C GLY A 104 -19.08 -0.08 -49.21
N GLN A 105 -19.44 0.86 -48.33
CA GLN A 105 -20.39 0.69 -47.21
C GLN A 105 -20.10 -0.28 -46.06
N GLY A 106 -19.88 0.31 -44.88
CA GLY A 106 -20.02 -0.34 -43.58
C GLY A 106 -18.91 0.10 -42.63
N ARG A 107 -19.24 0.79 -41.55
CA ARG A 107 -18.34 0.88 -40.39
C ARG A 107 -18.32 -0.50 -39.74
N GLU A 108 -17.54 -1.41 -40.31
CA GLU A 108 -17.17 -2.66 -39.66
C GLU A 108 -16.22 -2.35 -38.50
N ALA A 109 -16.37 -3.09 -37.40
CA ALA A 109 -15.46 -3.03 -36.27
C ALA A 109 -14.03 -3.24 -36.78
N GLY A 110 -13.11 -2.37 -36.39
CA GLY A 110 -11.76 -2.39 -36.96
C GLY A 110 -11.08 -3.74 -36.79
N ASP A 111 -10.55 -4.30 -37.89
CA ASP A 111 -9.73 -5.52 -37.97
C ASP A 111 -8.35 -5.41 -37.29
N LEU A 112 -8.16 -4.40 -36.44
CA LEU A 112 -6.98 -4.33 -35.61
C LEU A 112 -7.11 -5.42 -34.54
N PRO A 113 -6.14 -6.35 -34.42
CA PRO A 113 -6.18 -7.34 -33.35
C PRO A 113 -6.30 -6.63 -32.01
N GLY A 114 -7.32 -7.01 -31.25
CA GLY A 114 -7.53 -6.48 -29.90
C GLY A 114 -6.27 -6.67 -29.08
N SER A 115 -5.90 -5.66 -28.30
CA SER A 115 -4.77 -5.79 -27.39
C SER A 115 -5.12 -6.79 -26.29
N ASP A 116 -4.31 -7.83 -26.12
CA ASP A 116 -4.46 -8.77 -25.02
C ASP A 116 -4.19 -8.04 -23.68
N TYR A 117 -5.20 -8.02 -22.81
CA TYR A 117 -5.08 -7.47 -21.46
C TYR A 117 -4.89 -8.61 -20.47
N TYR A 118 -3.90 -8.48 -19.60
CA TYR A 118 -3.71 -9.41 -18.49
C TYR A 118 -4.44 -8.88 -17.27
N GLU A 119 -5.28 -9.70 -16.64
CA GLU A 119 -5.95 -9.35 -15.39
C GLU A 119 -4.98 -9.61 -14.23
N ALA A 120 -4.57 -8.55 -13.53
CA ALA A 120 -3.83 -8.67 -12.28
C ALA A 120 -4.81 -8.68 -11.10
N GLU A 121 -4.62 -9.62 -10.17
CA GLU A 121 -5.40 -9.77 -8.94
C GLU A 121 -4.70 -9.04 -7.80
N ILE A 122 -5.35 -8.00 -7.25
CA ILE A 122 -4.78 -7.15 -6.19
C ILE A 122 -5.75 -7.06 -5.01
N THR A 123 -5.19 -7.07 -3.80
CA THR A 123 -5.99 -6.92 -2.58
C THR A 123 -6.35 -5.45 -2.32
N VAL A 124 -7.45 -5.21 -1.60
CA VAL A 124 -7.87 -3.84 -1.25
C VAL A 124 -6.82 -3.12 -0.38
N ASP A 125 -6.11 -3.86 0.47
CA ASP A 125 -5.06 -3.30 1.31
C ASP A 125 -3.83 -2.87 0.48
N GLU A 126 -3.41 -3.65 -0.52
CA GLU A 126 -2.36 -3.25 -1.48
C GLU A 126 -2.78 -2.04 -2.31
N LEU A 127 -4.04 -1.98 -2.74
CA LEU A 127 -4.57 -0.80 -3.43
C LEU A 127 -4.53 0.44 -2.51
N ALA A 128 -4.88 0.30 -1.24
CA ALA A 128 -4.79 1.39 -0.26
C ALA A 128 -3.35 1.84 -0.02
N GLU A 129 -2.38 0.92 -0.02
CA GLU A 129 -0.95 1.25 0.07
C GLU A 129 -0.47 2.02 -1.17
N LEU A 130 -0.95 1.67 -2.37
CA LEU A 130 -0.60 2.39 -3.59
C LEU A 130 -1.23 3.79 -3.65
N VAL A 131 -2.49 3.91 -3.22
CA VAL A 131 -3.16 5.19 -3.00
C VAL A 131 -2.34 6.04 -2.03
N LEU A 132 -1.86 5.43 -0.94
CA LEU A 132 -1.04 6.08 0.07
C LEU A 132 0.35 6.51 -0.43
N GLU A 133 1.03 5.69 -1.25
CA GLU A 133 2.32 6.03 -1.87
C GLU A 133 2.19 7.34 -2.67
N ASP A 134 1.07 7.55 -3.37
CA ASP A 134 0.81 8.78 -4.14
C ASP A 134 0.40 9.98 -3.25
N LEU A 135 -0.17 9.71 -2.07
CA LEU A 135 -0.71 10.73 -1.16
C LEU A 135 0.33 11.38 -0.22
N GLN A 136 1.61 10.95 -0.23
CA GLN A 136 2.76 11.49 0.54
C GLN A 136 2.40 12.37 1.76
N LEU A 137 2.34 11.74 2.94
CA LEU A 137 1.71 12.32 4.12
C LEU A 137 2.59 13.29 4.92
N PRO A 138 2.11 14.52 5.20
CA PRO A 138 2.89 15.55 5.89
C PRO A 138 2.68 15.62 7.40
N LYS A 139 1.48 15.33 7.92
CA LYS A 139 1.11 15.76 9.29
C LYS A 139 0.90 14.62 10.30
N LEU A 140 1.62 13.51 10.17
CA LEU A 140 1.58 12.46 11.19
C LEU A 140 2.67 12.73 12.23
N LYS A 141 2.30 13.44 13.30
CA LYS A 141 3.19 13.56 14.46
C LYS A 141 3.09 12.27 15.29
N PRO A 142 4.19 11.55 15.52
CA PRO A 142 4.19 10.52 16.55
C PRO A 142 3.99 11.23 17.90
N LYS A 143 2.80 11.09 18.48
CA LYS A 143 2.57 11.46 19.87
C LYS A 143 2.91 10.24 20.71
N GLY A 144 4.00 10.36 21.46
CA GLY A 144 4.37 9.40 22.49
C GLY A 144 4.00 9.99 23.85
N ALA A 145 2.96 9.46 24.47
CA ALA A 145 3.01 9.31 25.91
C ALA A 145 3.73 7.99 26.18
N GLU A 146 4.72 8.00 27.06
CA GLU A 146 5.47 6.82 27.50
C GLU A 146 4.59 5.76 28.18
N ASP A 147 3.29 6.02 28.38
CA ASP A 147 2.37 5.21 29.20
C ASP A 147 1.57 4.13 28.44
N LEU A 148 1.50 4.18 27.10
CA LEU A 148 0.85 3.12 26.31
C LEU A 148 1.93 2.33 25.57
N THR A 149 2.59 1.43 26.28
CA THR A 149 3.58 0.52 25.69
C THR A 149 2.99 -0.87 25.58
N VAL A 150 2.84 -1.37 24.35
CA VAL A 150 2.54 -2.78 24.10
C VAL A 150 3.87 -3.54 24.03
N PRO A 151 4.00 -4.72 24.67
CA PRO A 151 5.17 -5.56 24.50
C PRO A 151 5.22 -6.09 23.05
N ASP A 152 6.18 -5.62 22.26
CA ASP A 152 6.51 -6.19 20.95
C ASP A 152 7.69 -7.16 21.10
N VAL A 153 7.65 -8.28 20.37
CA VAL A 153 8.61 -9.39 20.49
C VAL A 153 9.42 -9.47 19.21
N ARG A 154 10.67 -8.99 19.24
CA ARG A 154 11.56 -9.04 18.07
C ARG A 154 12.67 -10.06 18.24
N PHE A 155 12.82 -10.94 17.25
CA PHE A 155 13.85 -12.00 17.20
C PHE A 155 15.18 -11.52 16.58
N HIS A 156 15.72 -10.40 17.06
CA HIS A 156 16.99 -9.85 16.54
C HIS A 156 18.21 -10.26 17.36
N ASP A 157 18.05 -10.56 18.65
CA ASP A 157 19.17 -10.90 19.52
C ASP A 157 19.63 -12.35 19.30
N VAL A 158 20.93 -12.56 19.44
CA VAL A 158 21.55 -13.88 19.27
C VAL A 158 22.43 -14.23 20.45
N ARG A 159 22.03 -15.27 21.17
CA ARG A 159 22.71 -15.73 22.38
C ARG A 159 23.42 -17.07 22.16
N PRO A 160 24.50 -17.36 22.91
CA PRO A 160 25.19 -18.66 22.83
C PRO A 160 24.38 -19.84 23.38
N LYS A 161 23.34 -19.56 24.18
CA LYS A 161 22.47 -20.56 24.81
C LYS A 161 21.01 -20.16 24.62
N GLY A 162 20.14 -21.13 24.35
CA GLY A 162 18.70 -20.91 24.12
C GLY A 162 17.98 -22.22 23.85
N LEU A 163 16.69 -22.14 23.49
CA LEU A 163 15.89 -23.32 23.14
C LEU A 163 16.33 -23.90 21.79
N ILE A 164 16.44 -25.23 21.69
CA ILE A 164 16.84 -25.94 20.45
C ILE A 164 15.98 -25.55 19.23
N GLY A 165 14.71 -25.19 19.43
CA GLY A 165 13.83 -24.72 18.35
C GLY A 165 14.28 -23.42 17.68
N ASN A 166 15.02 -22.56 18.39
CA ASN A 166 15.41 -21.22 17.91
C ASN A 166 16.88 -21.15 17.43
N VAL A 167 17.51 -22.28 17.10
CA VAL A 167 18.90 -22.30 16.62
C VAL A 167 19.02 -21.57 15.28
N ASP A 168 19.86 -20.54 15.23
CA ASP A 168 20.27 -19.92 13.98
C ASP A 168 21.34 -20.79 13.31
N LYS A 169 20.88 -21.65 12.39
CA LYS A 169 21.74 -22.61 11.69
C LYS A 169 22.89 -21.92 10.94
N ARG A 170 22.63 -20.77 10.32
CA ARG A 170 23.61 -20.04 9.51
C ARG A 170 24.69 -19.43 10.39
N ARG A 171 24.30 -18.73 11.45
CA ARG A 171 25.25 -18.10 12.39
C ARG A 171 26.03 -19.14 13.19
N THR A 172 25.38 -20.25 13.57
CA THR A 172 26.04 -21.39 14.23
C THR A 172 27.13 -22.00 13.36
N LEU A 173 26.83 -22.25 12.07
CA LEU A 173 27.81 -22.78 11.13
C LEU A 173 28.96 -21.78 10.89
N MET A 174 28.65 -20.50 10.76
CA MET A 174 29.65 -19.44 10.57
C MET A 174 30.60 -19.32 11.78
N GLN A 175 30.07 -19.49 12.99
CA GLN A 175 30.89 -19.50 14.21
C GLN A 175 31.82 -20.72 14.27
N ALA A 176 31.29 -21.90 13.93
CA ALA A 176 32.08 -23.13 13.84
C ALA A 176 33.24 -23.00 12.84
N LEU A 177 32.97 -22.41 11.67
CA LEU A 177 33.99 -22.14 10.66
C LEU A 177 35.03 -21.12 11.14
N LYS A 178 34.60 -20.06 11.82
CA LYS A 178 35.50 -19.06 12.41
C LYS A 178 36.42 -19.68 13.45
N ARG A 179 35.89 -20.56 14.32
CA ARG A 179 36.67 -21.31 15.32
C ARG A 179 37.71 -22.21 14.64
N GLN A 180 37.30 -22.96 13.62
CA GLN A 180 38.20 -23.84 12.86
C GLN A 180 39.33 -23.04 12.19
N ALA A 181 39.00 -21.93 11.54
CA ALA A 181 39.97 -21.04 10.91
C ALA A 181 40.98 -20.46 11.92
N LEU A 182 40.53 -20.05 13.11
CA LEU A 182 41.39 -19.54 14.18
C LEU A 182 42.28 -20.61 14.82
N SER A 183 41.80 -21.86 14.87
CA SER A 183 42.53 -22.99 15.48
C SER A 183 43.69 -23.54 14.64
N GLY A 184 43.98 -22.92 13.49
CA GLY A 184 45.12 -23.32 12.65
C GLY A 184 44.94 -24.66 11.91
N GLN A 185 43.82 -25.36 12.11
CA GLN A 185 43.35 -26.42 11.20
C GLN A 185 42.77 -25.75 9.94
N GLY A 186 43.65 -25.15 9.15
CA GLY A 186 43.35 -24.76 7.78
C GLY A 186 43.12 -26.01 6.95
N GLY A 187 41.86 -26.39 6.77
CA GLY A 187 41.56 -27.59 5.99
C GLY A 187 40.08 -27.82 5.84
N GLY A 188 39.49 -27.16 4.84
CA GLY A 188 38.40 -27.65 4.00
C GLY A 188 37.13 -28.18 4.68
N PHE A 189 35.99 -27.69 4.19
CA PHE A 189 34.81 -28.54 4.05
C PHE A 189 35.17 -29.74 3.16
N ALA A 190 35.83 -30.75 3.73
CA ALA A 190 35.91 -32.07 3.14
C ALA A 190 34.78 -32.88 3.77
N PRO A 191 33.59 -32.97 3.14
CA PRO A 191 32.65 -34.01 3.52
C PRO A 191 33.38 -35.33 3.26
N GLN A 192 33.91 -35.96 4.30
CA GLN A 192 34.48 -37.28 4.13
C GLN A 192 33.34 -38.22 3.74
N PRO A 193 33.39 -38.87 2.58
CA PRO A 193 32.46 -39.94 2.28
C PRO A 193 32.75 -41.07 3.26
N VAL A 194 31.76 -41.42 4.07
CA VAL A 194 31.82 -42.55 5.00
C VAL A 194 31.79 -43.83 4.17
N PHE A 195 32.96 -44.29 3.73
CA PHE A 195 33.17 -45.68 3.34
C PHE A 195 34.01 -46.33 4.45
N PRO A 196 33.49 -47.34 5.16
CA PRO A 196 34.27 -48.02 6.19
C PRO A 196 35.32 -48.90 5.48
N SER A 197 36.56 -48.42 5.39
CA SER A 197 37.69 -49.26 5.02
C SER A 197 38.07 -50.10 6.23
N ALA A 198 37.58 -51.32 6.28
CA ALA A 198 38.08 -52.35 7.17
C ALA A 198 39.47 -52.75 6.68
N LEU A 199 40.54 -52.34 7.38
CA LEU A 199 41.83 -53.03 7.57
C LEU A 199 42.89 -52.06 8.14
N ALA A 200 42.87 -51.84 9.46
CA ALA A 200 44.05 -51.50 10.25
C ALA A 200 43.71 -51.66 11.74
N GLY A 201 44.20 -52.73 12.35
CA GLY A 201 44.09 -52.96 13.78
C GLY A 201 45.00 -52.00 14.56
N SER A 202 44.43 -51.27 15.50
CA SER A 202 45.01 -51.00 16.82
C SER A 202 43.96 -50.33 17.69
N ALA A 203 43.90 -50.77 18.95
CA ALA A 203 42.92 -50.34 19.92
C ALA A 203 43.09 -48.84 20.26
N ALA A 204 42.05 -48.06 20.00
CA ALA A 204 41.84 -46.73 20.55
C ALA A 204 40.42 -46.69 21.15
N PRO A 205 40.19 -45.95 22.25
CA PRO A 205 38.95 -46.04 23.01
C PRO A 205 37.75 -45.57 22.17
N ALA A 206 36.66 -46.32 22.31
CA ALA A 206 35.40 -46.10 21.63
C ALA A 206 34.74 -44.79 22.09
N ASP A 207 35.02 -43.69 21.39
CA ASP A 207 34.24 -42.45 21.52
C ASP A 207 34.28 -41.58 20.25
N GLN A 208 34.24 -42.22 19.07
CA GLN A 208 34.18 -41.54 17.79
C GLN A 208 32.95 -41.95 16.98
N GLN A 209 31.79 -41.48 17.42
CA GLN A 209 30.70 -41.16 16.50
C GLN A 209 31.05 -39.84 15.79
N ALA A 210 32.05 -39.87 14.90
CA ALA A 210 32.36 -38.79 13.96
C ALA A 210 31.34 -38.78 12.80
N GLY A 211 30.06 -38.67 13.15
CA GLY A 211 29.08 -38.06 12.24
C GLY A 211 29.30 -36.55 12.24
N VAL A 212 28.56 -35.84 11.40
CA VAL A 212 28.56 -34.36 11.21
C VAL A 212 28.54 -33.52 12.51
N ARG A 213 28.32 -34.14 13.69
CA ARG A 213 28.53 -33.61 15.04
C ARG A 213 29.95 -33.11 15.36
N GLY A 214 30.99 -33.51 14.62
CA GLY A 214 32.35 -33.02 14.85
C GLY A 214 32.60 -31.57 14.42
N LEU A 215 31.75 -31.02 13.53
CA LEU A 215 31.91 -29.66 13.00
C LEU A 215 31.39 -28.58 13.94
N ILE A 216 30.25 -28.82 14.60
CA ILE A 216 29.56 -27.82 15.43
C ILE A 216 29.67 -28.23 16.89
N ARG A 217 30.40 -27.46 17.68
CA ARG A 217 30.49 -27.64 19.12
C ARG A 217 29.42 -26.84 19.85
N GLN A 218 29.17 -27.16 21.12
CA GLN A 218 28.19 -26.45 21.94
C GLN A 218 28.51 -24.94 22.08
N GLU A 219 29.79 -24.58 22.02
CA GLU A 219 30.28 -23.18 22.01
C GLU A 219 29.97 -22.42 20.70
N ASP A 220 29.77 -23.15 19.60
CA ASP A 220 29.44 -22.59 18.29
C ASP A 220 27.94 -22.28 18.17
N MET A 221 27.11 -22.84 19.05
CA MET A 221 25.66 -22.69 19.02
C MET A 221 25.26 -21.22 19.14
N ARG A 222 24.36 -20.79 18.26
CA ARG A 222 23.76 -19.46 18.27
C ARG A 222 22.26 -19.60 18.20
N PHE A 223 21.57 -19.02 19.16
CA PHE A 223 20.12 -19.09 19.30
C PHE A 223 19.52 -17.71 19.10
N LYS A 224 18.47 -17.62 18.30
CA LYS A 224 17.66 -16.40 18.21
C LYS A 224 16.90 -16.25 19.53
N THR A 225 17.10 -15.14 20.20
CA THR A 225 16.37 -14.74 21.39
C THR A 225 15.47 -13.58 21.04
N TRP A 226 14.34 -13.50 21.73
CA TRP A 226 13.47 -12.34 21.65
C TRP A 226 13.82 -11.38 22.77
N GLU A 227 13.83 -10.08 22.46
CA GLU A 227 13.76 -9.04 23.48
C GLU A 227 12.38 -8.40 23.39
N GLU A 228 11.79 -8.16 24.55
CA GLU A 228 10.56 -7.38 24.67
C GLU A 228 10.93 -5.90 24.57
N PHE A 229 10.56 -5.28 23.46
CA PHE A 229 10.74 -3.84 23.30
C PHE A 229 9.40 -3.14 23.53
N ARG A 230 9.44 -2.05 24.30
CA ARG A 230 8.29 -1.19 24.52
C ARG A 230 8.19 -0.20 23.37
N LYS A 231 7.28 -0.46 22.44
CA LYS A 231 7.01 0.49 21.35
C LYS A 231 5.97 1.50 21.85
N PRO A 232 6.19 2.82 21.67
CA PRO A 232 5.17 3.81 22.00
C PRO A 232 3.96 3.59 21.09
N GLN A 233 2.79 3.37 21.69
CA GLN A 233 1.54 3.22 20.95
C GLN A 233 1.08 4.62 20.52
N SER A 234 1.16 4.89 19.22
CA SER A 234 0.47 6.02 18.62
C SER A 234 -0.96 5.58 18.29
N SER A 235 -1.93 6.17 18.98
CA SER A 235 -3.36 5.95 18.70
C SER A 235 -3.93 7.13 17.92
N ALA A 236 -4.82 6.84 16.98
CA ALA A 236 -5.56 7.85 16.24
C ALA A 236 -7.06 7.71 16.48
N VAL A 237 -7.73 8.85 16.58
CA VAL A 237 -9.19 8.91 16.63
C VAL A 237 -9.71 9.75 15.47
N VAL A 238 -10.72 9.22 14.80
CA VAL A 238 -11.41 9.87 13.70
C VAL A 238 -12.81 10.25 14.16
N PHE A 239 -13.13 11.54 14.13
CA PHE A 239 -14.50 12.02 14.26
C PHE A 239 -15.11 12.16 12.86
N ALA A 240 -15.95 11.19 12.50
CA ALA A 240 -16.72 11.19 11.27
C ALA A 240 -18.05 11.91 11.52
N MET A 241 -18.15 13.15 11.04
CA MET A 241 -19.34 13.99 11.20
C MET A 241 -20.09 14.05 9.88
N MET A 242 -21.39 13.76 9.90
CA MET A 242 -22.23 13.83 8.70
C MET A 242 -23.61 14.38 9.02
N ASP A 243 -24.13 15.22 8.13
CA ASP A 243 -25.54 15.57 8.13
C ASP A 243 -26.40 14.33 7.75
N THR A 244 -27.49 14.11 8.47
CA THR A 244 -28.46 13.03 8.20
C THR A 244 -29.83 13.53 7.79
N SER A 245 -29.90 14.82 7.42
CA SER A 245 -31.05 15.51 6.86
C SER A 245 -31.62 14.83 5.61
N GLY A 246 -32.81 15.26 5.20
CA GLY A 246 -33.53 14.68 4.07
C GLY A 246 -32.84 14.87 2.71
N SER A 247 -31.94 15.85 2.59
CA SER A 247 -31.17 16.14 1.37
C SER A 247 -29.93 15.25 1.22
N MET A 248 -29.46 14.64 2.32
CA MET A 248 -28.39 13.65 2.31
C MET A 248 -28.89 12.29 1.81
N GLY A 249 -28.98 12.19 0.49
CA GLY A 249 -29.44 11.03 -0.26
C GLY A 249 -28.44 9.88 -0.32
N ARG A 250 -28.74 8.89 -1.18
CA ARG A 250 -27.89 7.70 -1.35
C ARG A 250 -26.51 8.03 -1.91
N PHE A 251 -26.43 9.01 -2.80
CA PHE A 251 -25.18 9.39 -3.46
C PHE A 251 -24.23 10.10 -2.48
N GLU A 252 -24.75 11.01 -1.69
CA GLU A 252 -24.00 11.80 -0.71
C GLU A 252 -23.45 10.88 0.40
N LYS A 253 -24.28 9.96 0.87
CA LYS A 253 -23.88 8.90 1.81
C LYS A 253 -22.85 7.96 1.21
N TYR A 254 -22.98 7.63 -0.08
CA TYR A 254 -22.01 6.81 -0.80
C TYR A 254 -20.64 7.48 -0.84
N LEU A 255 -20.55 8.76 -1.23
CA LEU A 255 -19.29 9.50 -1.28
C LEU A 255 -18.65 9.61 0.11
N SER A 256 -19.46 9.94 1.12
CA SER A 256 -18.99 10.02 2.51
C SER A 256 -18.46 8.66 2.99
N ARG A 257 -19.20 7.56 2.73
CA ARG A 257 -18.77 6.20 3.08
C ARG A 257 -17.48 5.81 2.39
N SER A 258 -17.37 6.13 1.10
CA SER A 258 -16.16 5.88 0.30
C SER A 258 -14.95 6.56 0.93
N PHE A 259 -15.10 7.85 1.26
CA PHE A 259 -14.04 8.63 1.90
C PHE A 259 -13.61 8.02 3.24
N PHE A 260 -14.56 7.75 4.14
CA PHE A 260 -14.27 7.18 5.45
C PHE A 260 -13.64 5.78 5.35
N PHE A 261 -14.11 4.96 4.42
CA PHE A 261 -13.55 3.62 4.17
C PHE A 261 -12.06 3.69 3.82
N TRP A 262 -11.70 4.51 2.84
CA TRP A 262 -10.31 4.67 2.39
C TRP A 262 -9.43 5.30 3.48
N MET A 263 -9.93 6.34 4.14
CA MET A 263 -9.20 7.02 5.19
C MET A 263 -8.91 6.11 6.40
N VAL A 264 -9.84 5.23 6.77
CA VAL A 264 -9.63 4.30 7.91
C VAL A 264 -8.59 3.26 7.56
N ARG A 265 -8.68 2.67 6.36
CA ARG A 265 -7.65 1.75 5.84
C ARG A 265 -6.29 2.41 5.86
N PHE A 266 -6.24 3.64 5.37
CA PHE A 266 -5.07 4.48 5.38
C PHE A 266 -4.51 4.72 6.79
N LEU A 267 -5.31 5.12 7.78
CA LEU A 267 -4.82 5.34 9.14
C LEU A 267 -4.34 4.06 9.80
N ARG A 268 -4.95 2.91 9.49
CA ARG A 268 -4.54 1.59 9.99
C ARG A 268 -3.18 1.13 9.46
N THR A 269 -2.71 1.67 8.33
CA THR A 269 -1.34 1.41 7.86
C THR A 269 -0.28 2.15 8.70
N LYS A 270 -0.67 3.19 9.47
CA LYS A 270 0.23 4.08 10.21
C LYS A 270 0.12 3.95 11.72
N TYR A 271 -1.09 3.71 12.21
CA TYR A 271 -1.43 3.61 13.62
C TYR A 271 -1.91 2.21 13.94
N GLU A 272 -1.45 1.67 15.07
CA GLU A 272 -1.84 0.33 15.53
C GLU A 272 -3.28 0.32 16.07
N ASP A 273 -3.71 1.40 16.75
CA ASP A 273 -5.09 1.59 17.21
C ASP A 273 -5.72 2.80 16.51
N VAL A 274 -6.73 2.54 15.69
CA VAL A 274 -7.53 3.56 15.00
C VAL A 274 -8.98 3.39 15.40
N ARG A 275 -9.50 4.39 16.11
CA ARG A 275 -10.91 4.45 16.52
C ARG A 275 -11.67 5.44 15.68
N ILE A 276 -12.94 5.13 15.40
CA ILE A 276 -13.82 6.01 14.64
C ILE A 276 -15.05 6.28 15.50
N CYS A 277 -15.37 7.55 15.64
CA CYS A 277 -16.59 8.04 16.28
C CYS A 277 -17.49 8.62 15.19
N PHE A 278 -18.61 7.95 14.92
CA PHE A 278 -19.60 8.44 13.97
C PHE A 278 -20.59 9.37 14.68
N LEU A 279 -20.60 10.63 14.24
CA LEU A 279 -21.44 11.69 14.78
C LEU A 279 -22.43 12.12 13.70
N ALA A 280 -23.66 11.63 13.81
CA ALA A 280 -24.75 12.07 12.96
C ALA A 280 -25.38 13.32 13.58
N HIS A 281 -25.73 14.31 12.75
CA HIS A 281 -26.51 15.45 13.20
C HIS A 281 -27.71 15.71 12.30
N ASP A 282 -28.75 16.25 12.92
CA ASP A 282 -29.89 16.90 12.27
C ASP A 282 -30.08 18.27 12.96
N THR A 283 -31.09 18.41 13.81
CA THR A 283 -31.21 19.47 14.81
C THR A 283 -30.31 19.24 16.04
N GLU A 284 -30.01 17.98 16.36
CA GLU A 284 -29.22 17.56 17.51
C GLU A 284 -28.19 16.51 17.08
N ALA A 285 -26.95 16.63 17.57
CA ALA A 285 -25.91 15.66 17.26
C ALA A 285 -25.95 14.47 18.21
N LYS A 286 -25.74 13.27 17.66
CA LYS A 286 -25.71 12.01 18.40
C LYS A 286 -24.57 11.12 17.91
N GLN A 287 -23.92 10.43 18.84
CA GLN A 287 -23.02 9.34 18.49
C GLN A 287 -23.85 8.14 18.06
N VAL A 288 -23.49 7.56 16.92
CA VAL A 288 -24.19 6.42 16.32
C VAL A 288 -23.18 5.36 15.87
N ASP A 289 -23.67 4.17 15.57
CA ASP A 289 -22.85 3.12 14.95
C ASP A 289 -22.72 3.34 13.43
N GLU A 290 -21.76 2.66 12.80
CA GLU A 290 -21.48 2.76 11.36
C GLU A 290 -22.72 2.49 10.50
N GLU A 291 -23.48 1.43 10.82
CA GLU A 291 -24.67 1.08 10.06
C GLU A 291 -25.72 2.20 10.13
N ALA A 292 -25.98 2.71 11.34
CA ALA A 292 -26.94 3.80 11.54
C ALA A 292 -26.49 5.08 10.84
N PHE A 293 -25.18 5.38 10.84
CA PHE A 293 -24.60 6.56 10.19
C PHE A 293 -24.85 6.59 8.67
N PHE A 294 -24.76 5.44 7.99
CA PHE A 294 -24.91 5.37 6.53
C PHE A 294 -26.31 4.95 6.04
N THR A 295 -27.16 4.39 6.90
CA THR A 295 -28.50 3.92 6.50
C THR A 295 -29.63 4.84 6.95
N LYS A 296 -29.49 5.48 8.12
CA LYS A 296 -30.57 6.28 8.72
C LYS A 296 -30.75 7.59 7.94
N GLY A 297 -32.00 7.92 7.64
CA GLY A 297 -32.38 9.25 7.13
C GLY A 297 -33.39 9.86 8.07
N GLN A 298 -33.19 11.12 8.45
CA GLN A 298 -34.12 11.87 9.29
C GLN A 298 -34.56 13.11 8.52
N SER A 299 -35.87 13.36 8.43
CA SER A 299 -36.37 14.62 7.90
C SER A 299 -36.49 15.63 9.04
N GLY A 300 -35.71 16.69 8.97
CA GLY A 300 -35.64 17.75 9.97
C GLY A 300 -34.78 18.91 9.44
N GLY A 301 -34.74 20.03 10.17
CA GLY A 301 -33.79 21.09 9.86
C GLY A 301 -32.37 20.73 10.29
N THR A 302 -31.37 21.31 9.64
CA THR A 302 -29.95 21.05 9.94
C THR A 302 -29.37 22.14 10.84
N ARG A 303 -28.74 21.74 11.94
CA ARG A 303 -27.98 22.59 12.85
C ARG A 303 -26.56 22.04 13.04
N CYS A 304 -25.64 22.50 12.20
CA CYS A 304 -24.26 22.03 12.19
C CYS A 304 -23.50 22.30 13.49
N SER A 305 -23.78 23.37 14.22
CA SER A 305 -23.08 23.68 15.50
C SER A 305 -23.22 22.57 16.54
N SER A 306 -24.27 21.77 16.46
CA SER A 306 -24.50 20.65 17.38
C SER A 306 -23.39 19.60 17.31
N VAL A 307 -22.91 19.27 16.10
CA VAL A 307 -21.92 18.21 15.90
C VAL A 307 -20.53 18.62 16.39
N TYR A 308 -20.15 19.88 16.16
CA TYR A 308 -18.87 20.42 16.65
C TYR A 308 -18.85 20.49 18.19
N ARG A 309 -19.98 20.81 18.82
CA ARG A 309 -20.10 20.82 20.28
C ARG A 309 -19.94 19.40 20.85
N LEU A 310 -20.60 18.41 20.26
CA LEU A 310 -20.49 17.02 20.68
C LEU A 310 -19.07 16.48 20.47
N ALA A 311 -18.42 16.82 19.35
CA ALA A 311 -17.03 16.42 19.09
C ALA A 311 -16.07 16.98 20.15
N LEU A 312 -16.20 18.26 20.51
CA LEU A 312 -15.41 18.87 21.59
C LEU A 312 -15.60 18.15 22.93
N GLU A 313 -16.85 17.86 23.30
CA GLU A 313 -17.17 17.14 24.55
C GLU A 313 -16.53 15.75 24.57
N LEU A 314 -16.61 15.00 23.47
CA LEU A 314 -16.02 13.66 23.37
C LEU A 314 -14.49 13.69 23.40
N ILE A 315 -13.87 14.70 22.79
CA ILE A 315 -12.41 14.88 22.84
C ILE A 315 -11.96 15.12 24.29
N GLU A 316 -12.65 16.00 25.02
CA GLU A 316 -12.29 16.29 26.42
C GLU A 316 -12.53 15.09 27.35
N ARG A 317 -13.61 14.33 27.12
CA ARG A 317 -14.02 13.23 28.01
C ARG A 317 -13.28 11.92 27.74
N GLU A 318 -13.12 11.54 26.47
CA GLU A 318 -12.70 10.20 26.07
C GLU A 318 -11.39 10.18 25.27
N TYR A 319 -11.07 11.26 24.54
CA TYR A 319 -9.95 11.29 23.60
C TYR A 319 -9.04 12.50 23.81
N PRO A 320 -8.35 12.59 24.97
CA PRO A 320 -7.51 13.74 25.27
C PRO A 320 -6.42 13.92 24.21
N PRO A 321 -6.21 15.15 23.68
CA PRO A 321 -5.24 15.41 22.59
C PRO A 321 -3.79 15.07 22.94
N SER A 322 -3.45 14.85 24.21
CA SER A 322 -2.12 14.40 24.64
C SER A 322 -1.85 12.93 24.29
N LEU A 323 -2.88 12.09 24.24
CA LEU A 323 -2.77 10.65 23.99
C LEU A 323 -3.15 10.27 22.56
N TYR A 324 -4.11 10.98 21.98
CA TYR A 324 -4.66 10.63 20.66
C TYR A 324 -4.31 11.66 19.58
N ASN A 325 -4.02 11.14 18.39
CA ASN A 325 -4.02 11.94 17.17
C ASN A 325 -5.45 12.07 16.64
N THR A 326 -6.06 13.22 16.91
CA THR A 326 -7.44 13.51 16.53
C THR A 326 -7.56 14.09 15.12
N TYR A 327 -8.37 13.45 14.28
CA TYR A 327 -8.75 13.91 12.95
C TYR A 327 -10.28 14.05 12.88
N ALA A 328 -10.78 15.18 12.41
CA ALA A 328 -12.21 15.46 12.37
C ALA A 328 -12.62 15.79 10.93
N PHE A 329 -13.65 15.12 10.40
CA PHE A 329 -14.12 15.34 9.04
C PHE A 329 -15.63 15.54 9.05
N HIS A 330 -16.09 16.65 8.51
CA HIS A 330 -17.50 17.00 8.41
C HIS A 330 -17.95 17.01 6.96
N PHE A 331 -18.90 16.12 6.63
CA PHE A 331 -19.60 16.11 5.35
C PHE A 331 -21.03 16.64 5.50
N SER A 332 -21.39 17.56 4.61
CA SER A 332 -22.74 18.14 4.52
C SER A 332 -23.00 18.53 3.07
N ASP A 333 -24.28 18.67 2.72
CA ASP A 333 -24.74 19.21 1.44
C ASP A 333 -24.71 20.75 1.36
N GLY A 334 -24.34 21.42 2.46
CA GLY A 334 -24.23 22.87 2.57
C GLY A 334 -25.48 23.56 3.14
N ASP A 335 -26.53 22.82 3.50
CA ASP A 335 -27.71 23.37 4.16
C ASP A 335 -27.49 23.49 5.68
N ASN A 336 -27.76 24.67 6.22
CA ASN A 336 -27.68 24.95 7.65
C ASN A 336 -28.56 26.16 7.98
N LEU A 337 -29.07 26.22 9.20
CA LEU A 337 -29.78 27.39 9.70
C LEU A 337 -28.88 28.64 9.67
N ASP A 338 -29.36 29.72 9.07
CA ASP A 338 -28.60 30.98 8.96
C ASP A 338 -28.13 31.52 10.32
N SER A 339 -28.97 31.37 11.35
CA SER A 339 -28.66 31.78 12.71
C SER A 339 -27.58 30.93 13.37
N ASP A 340 -27.30 29.74 12.84
CA ASP A 340 -26.34 28.79 13.38
C ASP A 340 -24.94 28.92 12.76
N ASN A 341 -24.84 29.39 11.51
CA ASN A 341 -23.58 29.52 10.77
C ASN A 341 -22.46 30.20 11.58
N GLY A 342 -22.77 31.31 12.25
CA GLY A 342 -21.79 32.01 13.09
C GLY A 342 -21.30 31.16 14.26
N ALA A 343 -22.20 30.42 14.92
CA ALA A 343 -21.84 29.51 16.00
C ALA A 343 -21.03 28.30 15.49
N THR A 344 -21.36 27.78 14.31
CA THR A 344 -20.61 26.70 13.66
C THR A 344 -19.17 27.09 13.42
N ALA A 345 -18.92 28.29 12.86
CA ALA A 345 -17.56 28.78 12.60
C ALA A 345 -16.74 28.93 13.89
N GLU A 346 -17.33 29.50 14.94
CA GLU A 346 -16.65 29.69 16.22
C GLU A 346 -16.33 28.35 16.90
N LEU A 347 -17.24 27.37 16.85
CA LEU A 347 -16.96 26.03 17.38
C LEU A 347 -15.94 25.27 16.53
N ALA A 348 -15.95 25.44 15.21
CA ALA A 348 -14.94 24.86 14.33
C ALA A 348 -13.54 25.42 14.64
N LYS A 349 -13.42 26.73 14.91
CA LYS A 349 -12.15 27.35 15.38
C LYS A 349 -11.69 26.78 16.72
N LYS A 350 -12.59 26.59 17.68
CA LYS A 350 -12.25 25.95 18.95
C LYS A 350 -11.81 24.49 18.77
N LEU A 351 -12.49 23.76 17.88
CA LEU A 351 -12.13 22.38 17.57
C LEU A 351 -10.72 22.30 16.96
N LEU A 352 -10.36 23.25 16.10
CA LEU A 352 -9.03 23.35 15.47
C LEU A 352 -7.87 23.47 16.48
N GLU A 353 -8.11 23.98 17.69
CA GLU A 353 -7.09 24.03 18.75
C GLU A 353 -6.77 22.65 19.34
N SER A 354 -7.72 21.71 19.24
CA SER A 354 -7.67 20.39 19.88
C SER A 354 -7.44 19.24 18.88
N VAL A 355 -7.59 19.48 17.57
CA VAL A 355 -7.45 18.47 16.52
C VAL A 355 -6.23 18.74 15.63
N HIS A 356 -5.68 17.68 15.03
CA HIS A 356 -4.57 17.79 14.08
C HIS A 356 -5.02 18.21 12.69
N LEU A 357 -6.25 17.85 12.33
CA LEU A 357 -6.84 18.17 11.05
C LEU A 357 -8.35 18.25 11.21
N LEU A 358 -8.93 19.33 10.70
CA LEU A 358 -10.36 19.46 10.47
C LEU A 358 -10.59 19.59 8.97
N GLY A 359 -11.25 18.59 8.39
CA GLY A 359 -11.70 18.61 7.00
C GLY A 359 -13.18 18.96 6.90
N TYR A 360 -13.53 19.92 6.04
CA TYR A 360 -14.93 20.16 5.65
C TYR A 360 -15.15 19.79 4.19
N GLY A 361 -16.01 18.80 3.95
CA GLY A 361 -16.40 18.35 2.62
C GLY A 361 -17.83 18.76 2.32
N GLU A 362 -18.04 19.61 1.31
CA GLU A 362 -19.40 19.88 0.83
C GLU A 362 -19.72 19.00 -0.37
N ILE A 363 -20.77 18.21 -0.25
CA ILE A 363 -21.22 17.31 -1.30
C ILE A 363 -22.33 17.99 -2.09
N ARG A 364 -22.10 18.24 -3.36
CA ARG A 364 -23.10 18.87 -4.23
C ARG A 364 -23.02 18.31 -5.64
N GLN A 365 -24.14 17.80 -6.15
CA GLN A 365 -24.23 17.35 -7.55
C GLN A 365 -24.40 18.53 -8.52
N TYR A 366 -25.18 19.55 -8.12
CA TYR A 366 -25.53 20.70 -8.96
C TYR A 366 -25.62 21.97 -8.12
N GLY A 367 -25.18 23.12 -8.66
CA GLY A 367 -25.43 24.44 -8.07
C GLY A 367 -24.21 25.18 -7.49
N GLN A 368 -24.46 26.40 -7.00
CA GLN A 368 -23.50 27.23 -6.26
C GLN A 368 -23.41 26.77 -4.79
N GLY A 369 -22.38 27.20 -4.06
CA GLY A 369 -22.16 26.74 -2.69
C GLY A 369 -23.18 27.19 -1.68
N GLY A 370 -23.41 26.34 -0.68
CA GLY A 370 -24.23 26.68 0.47
C GLY A 370 -23.62 27.83 1.28
N ARG A 371 -24.45 28.50 2.09
CA ARG A 371 -24.00 29.58 2.99
C ARG A 371 -22.98 29.09 4.03
N LEU A 372 -23.05 27.80 4.36
CA LEU A 372 -22.07 27.15 5.21
C LEU A 372 -20.68 27.12 4.57
N TRP A 373 -20.59 26.91 3.24
CA TRP A 373 -19.32 27.00 2.50
C TRP A 373 -18.62 28.32 2.71
N GLU A 374 -19.36 29.42 2.54
CA GLU A 374 -18.84 30.80 2.64
C GLU A 374 -18.38 31.10 4.06
N THR A 375 -19.14 30.62 5.04
CA THR A 375 -18.82 30.75 6.46
C THR A 375 -17.53 30.00 6.80
N MET A 376 -17.40 28.76 6.35
CA MET A 376 -16.21 27.93 6.56
C MET A 376 -15.00 28.45 5.77
N ASN A 377 -15.21 29.08 4.61
CA ASN A 377 -14.17 29.76 3.83
C ASN A 377 -13.51 30.93 4.59
N GLY A 378 -14.21 31.51 5.57
CA GLY A 378 -13.65 32.55 6.45
C GLY A 378 -12.60 32.02 7.44
N ILE A 379 -12.52 30.71 7.65
CA ILE A 379 -11.58 30.09 8.60
C ILE A 379 -10.21 29.96 7.94
N ARG A 380 -9.19 30.62 8.51
CA ARG A 380 -7.80 30.49 8.09
C ARG A 380 -7.00 29.82 9.20
N HIS A 381 -6.67 28.55 8.99
CA HIS A 381 -5.87 27.76 9.92
C HIS A 381 -5.11 26.67 9.18
N GLU A 382 -3.87 26.38 9.57
CA GLU A 382 -2.99 25.40 8.92
C GLU A 382 -3.51 23.96 9.02
N ALA A 383 -4.27 23.67 10.08
CA ALA A 383 -4.94 22.39 10.30
C ALA A 383 -6.37 22.32 9.72
N PHE A 384 -6.81 23.33 8.97
CA PHE A 384 -8.13 23.34 8.33
C PHE A 384 -7.99 23.11 6.83
N SER A 385 -8.69 22.11 6.32
CA SER A 385 -8.79 21.85 4.89
C SER A 385 -10.24 21.69 4.47
N ARG A 386 -10.53 21.99 3.20
CA ARG A 386 -11.89 21.95 2.66
C ARG A 386 -11.88 21.48 1.22
N SER A 387 -12.89 20.71 0.84
CA SER A 387 -13.05 20.16 -0.49
C SER A 387 -14.52 20.17 -0.90
N VAL A 388 -14.76 20.15 -2.21
CA VAL A 388 -16.09 19.99 -2.79
C VAL A 388 -16.13 18.65 -3.52
N LEU A 389 -17.14 17.84 -3.24
CA LEU A 389 -17.34 16.54 -3.87
C LEU A 389 -18.56 16.63 -4.78
N ARG A 390 -18.35 16.42 -6.08
CA ARG A 390 -19.41 16.41 -7.10
C ARG A 390 -19.60 15.03 -7.69
N ASP A 391 -18.48 14.37 -7.98
CA ASP A 391 -18.43 13.07 -8.63
C ASP A 391 -17.68 12.05 -7.78
N LYS A 392 -17.79 10.76 -8.15
CA LYS A 392 -17.15 9.67 -7.40
C LYS A 392 -15.61 9.77 -7.41
N SER A 393 -15.02 10.29 -8.48
CA SER A 393 -13.57 10.51 -8.59
C SER A 393 -13.05 11.62 -7.67
N ASP A 394 -13.93 12.54 -7.20
CA ASP A 394 -13.55 13.60 -6.27
C ASP A 394 -13.20 13.06 -4.88
N VAL A 395 -13.57 11.82 -4.55
CA VAL A 395 -13.14 11.17 -3.29
C VAL A 395 -11.62 11.07 -3.24
N TYR A 396 -11.00 10.62 -4.34
CA TYR A 396 -9.55 10.53 -4.43
C TYR A 396 -8.88 11.90 -4.30
N ARG A 397 -9.42 12.88 -5.01
CA ARG A 397 -8.95 14.26 -4.95
C ARG A 397 -9.08 14.85 -3.55
N THR A 398 -10.19 14.59 -2.86
CA THR A 398 -10.46 15.08 -1.51
C THR A 398 -9.51 14.47 -0.49
N LEU A 399 -9.26 13.16 -0.58
CA LEU A 399 -8.21 12.51 0.22
C LEU A 399 -6.87 13.19 -0.03
N ARG A 400 -6.52 13.46 -1.29
CA ARG A 400 -5.29 14.19 -1.63
C ARG A 400 -5.24 15.60 -1.08
N GLU A 401 -6.33 16.36 -1.14
CA GLU A 401 -6.38 17.74 -0.65
C GLU A 401 -6.33 17.82 0.88
N PHE A 402 -6.94 16.88 1.59
CA PHE A 402 -6.92 16.83 3.05
C PHE A 402 -5.57 16.37 3.60
N PHE A 403 -4.84 15.55 2.84
CA PHE A 403 -3.56 15.00 3.25
C PHE A 403 -2.36 15.56 2.47
N ARG A 404 -2.52 16.63 1.68
CA ARG A 404 -1.43 17.21 0.87
C ARG A 404 -0.36 17.90 1.73
N GLU A 405 0.90 17.82 1.30
CA GLU A 405 1.97 18.70 1.79
C GLU A 405 1.65 20.16 1.40
N GLU A 406 1.74 21.07 2.37
CA GLU A 406 2.10 22.44 2.03
C GLU A 406 3.50 22.35 1.42
N ALA A 407 3.61 22.65 0.12
CA ALA A 407 4.91 22.89 -0.47
C ALA A 407 5.57 23.99 0.35
N GLU A 408 6.66 23.66 1.05
CA GLU A 408 7.53 24.65 1.69
C GLU A 408 7.80 25.77 0.68
N GLY A 409 7.31 26.96 1.00
CA GLY A 409 7.61 28.20 0.28
C GLY A 409 8.89 28.83 0.79
#